data_AF-A0A2J6I5N3-F1
#
_entry.id   AF-A0A2J6I5N3-F1
#
_cell.length_a   1.000
_cell.length_b   1.000
_cell.length_c   1.000
_cell.angle_alpha   90.00
_cell.angle_beta   90.00
_cell.angle_gamma   90.00
#
_symmetry.space_group_name_H-M   'P 1'
#
loop_
_entity.id
_entity.type
_entity.pdbx_description
1 polymer ?
#
loop_
_entity_poly.entity_id
_entity_poly.type
_entity_poly.pdbx_seq_one_letter_code
_entity_poly.pdbx_strand_id
1 'polypeptide(L)' 'MLLIRRILNFYIDGFKSMTVGKRLWIIILIKLFIIFFVLRLFFFPDILKSKFDTDKERGDYVIEQLTKEK' A
#
# COMPACT_ATOMS: atom_id res chain seq x y z
N MET A 1 -6.33 33.55 3.79
CA MET A 1 -6.37 32.52 4.86
C MET A 1 -7.79 31.99 5.17
N LEU A 2 -8.85 32.81 5.13
CA LEU A 2 -10.23 32.37 5.43
C LEU A 2 -10.91 31.55 4.32
N LEU A 3 -10.65 31.86 3.04
CA LEU A 3 -11.26 31.17 1.91
C LEU A 3 -10.89 29.68 1.83
N ILE A 4 -9.61 29.36 2.05
CA ILE A 4 -9.12 27.98 2.04
C ILE A 4 -9.82 27.17 3.14
N ARG A 5 -9.95 27.73 4.35
CA ARG A 5 -10.64 27.06 5.46
C ARG A 5 -12.12 26.81 5.15
N ARG A 6 -12.79 27.76 4.47
CA ARG A 6 -14.19 27.60 4.06
C ARG A 6 -14.36 26.52 3.00
N ILE A 7 -13.44 26.45 2.03
CA ILE A 7 -13.43 25.39 1.01
C ILE A 7 -13.21 24.02 1.66
N LEU A 8 -12.22 23.90 2.56
CA LEU A 8 -11.95 22.66 3.29
C LEU A 8 -13.16 22.21 4.12
N ASN A 9 -13.77 23.12 4.88
CA ASN A 9 -14.95 22.79 5.67
C ASN A 9 -16.12 22.35 4.77
N PHE A 10 -16.34 23.00 3.62
CA PHE A 10 -17.38 22.59 2.68
C PHE A 10 -17.17 21.15 2.16
N TYR A 11 -15.93 20.78 1.80
CA TYR A 11 -15.62 19.42 1.38
C TYR A 11 -15.79 18.40 2.51
N ILE A 12 -15.34 18.73 3.72
CA ILE A 12 -15.46 17.86 4.89
C ILE A 12 -16.93 17.68 5.29
N ASP A 13 -17.70 18.76 5.36
CA ASP A 13 -19.12 18.75 5.73
C ASP A 13 -19.97 18.07 4.64
N GLY A 14 -19.65 18.30 3.37
CA GLY A 14 -20.25 17.59 2.24
C GLY A 14 -19.97 16.09 2.33
N PHE A 15 -18.71 15.69 2.52
CA PHE A 15 -18.35 14.29 2.67
C PHE A 15 -19.00 13.62 3.90
N LYS A 16 -19.11 14.36 5.01
CA LYS A 16 -19.74 13.89 6.25
C LYS A 16 -21.26 13.75 6.13
N SER A 17 -21.92 14.60 5.34
CA SER A 17 -23.39 14.51 5.13
C SER A 17 -23.78 13.46 4.08
N MET A 18 -22.84 13.00 3.23
CA MET A 18 -23.11 11.97 2.23
C MET A 18 -23.22 10.56 2.85
N THR A 19 -24.33 9.87 2.59
CA THR A 19 -24.53 8.45 2.96
C THR A 19 -24.01 7.52 1.86
N VAL A 20 -24.38 7.78 0.60
CA VAL A 20 -23.97 6.98 -0.57
C VAL A 20 -22.48 7.14 -0.86
N GLY A 21 -21.96 8.38 -0.82
CA GLY A 21 -20.55 8.68 -1.10
C GLY A 21 -19.59 7.98 -0.15
N LYS A 22 -19.92 7.93 1.15
CA LYS A 22 -19.13 7.18 2.15
C LYS A 22 -19.09 5.69 1.83
N ARG A 23 -20.23 5.11 1.43
CA ARG A 23 -20.29 3.69 1.06
C ARG A 23 -19.42 3.40 -0.16
N LEU A 24 -19.46 4.27 -1.17
CA LEU A 24 -18.59 4.14 -2.35
C LEU A 24 -17.10 4.27 -1.99
N TRP A 25 -16.73 5.19 -1.11
CA TRP A 25 -15.36 5.32 -0.64
C TRP A 25 -14.87 4.08 0.11
N ILE A 26 -15.71 3.48 0.95
CA ILE A 26 -15.40 2.21 1.61
C ILE A 26 -15.16 1.11 0.56
N ILE A 27 -16.01 1.03 -0.47
CA ILE A 27 -15.85 0.06 -1.57
C ILE A 27 -14.51 0.29 -2.29
N ILE A 28 -14.14 1.54 -2.59
CA ILE A 28 -12.86 1.88 -3.22
C ILE A 28 -11.69 1.45 -2.33
N LEU A 29 -11.73 1.77 -1.03
CA LEU A 29 -10.69 1.37 -0.08
C LEU A 29 -10.51 -0.15 0.00
N ILE A 30 -11.62 -0.88 0.07
CA ILE A 30 -11.59 -2.36 0.06
C ILE A 30 -10.97 -2.86 -1.24
N LYS A 31 -11.36 -2.29 -2.38
CA LYS A 31 -10.84 -2.70 -3.69
C LYS A 31 -9.33 -2.45 -3.81
N LEU A 32 -8.88 -1.28 -3.35
CA LEU A 32 -7.45 -0.94 -3.30
C LEU A 32 -6.68 -1.87 -2.37
N PHE A 33 -7.23 -2.18 -1.20
CA PHE A 33 -6.62 -3.13 -0.26
C PHE A 33 -6.49 -4.52 -0.88
N ILE A 34 -7.54 -5.03 -1.53
CA ILE A 34 -7.52 -6.33 -2.21
C ILE A 34 -6.46 -6.34 -3.32
N ILE A 35 -6.44 -5.31 -4.18
CA ILE A 35 -5.45 -5.23 -5.27
C ILE A 35 -4.03 -5.20 -4.69
N PHE A 36 -3.79 -4.38 -3.66
CA PHE A 36 -2.49 -4.32 -3.00
C PHE A 36 -2.08 -5.67 -2.39
N PHE A 37 -3.02 -6.36 -1.73
CA PHE A 37 -2.74 -7.64 -1.10
C PHE A 37 -2.47 -8.76 -2.12
N VAL A 38 -3.27 -8.82 -3.19
CA VAL A 38 -3.06 -9.74 -4.33
C VAL A 38 -1.71 -9.45 -4.97
N LEU A 39 -1.44 -8.21 -5.37
CA LEU A 39 -0.15 -7.83 -5.94
C LEU A 39 1.00 -8.20 -4.99
N ARG A 40 0.87 -7.95 -3.69
CA ARG A 40 1.88 -8.31 -2.71
C ARG A 40 2.12 -9.82 -2.66
N LEU A 41 1.08 -10.63 -2.56
CA LEU A 41 1.23 -12.08 -2.47
C LEU A 41 1.78 -12.72 -3.76
N PHE A 42 1.37 -12.21 -4.93
CA PHE A 42 1.79 -12.77 -6.21
C PHE A 42 3.14 -12.22 -6.71
N PHE A 43 3.43 -10.93 -6.53
CA PHE A 43 4.67 -10.31 -7.01
C PHE A 43 5.79 -10.32 -5.96
N PHE A 44 5.47 -10.48 -4.67
CA PHE A 44 6.46 -10.56 -3.59
C PHE A 44 6.29 -11.86 -2.79
N PRO A 45 6.43 -13.04 -3.41
CA PRO A 45 6.57 -14.27 -2.65
C PRO A 45 7.79 -14.17 -1.73
N ASP A 46 7.73 -14.81 -0.57
CA ASP A 46 8.76 -14.79 0.48
C ASP A 46 9.98 -15.65 0.05
N ILE A 47 10.60 -15.29 -1.08
CA ILE A 47 11.70 -16.03 -1.74
C ILE A 47 12.93 -16.16 -0.86
N LEU A 48 13.13 -15.20 0.05
CA LEU A 48 14.25 -15.13 0.97
C LEU A 48 14.12 -16.13 2.13
N LYS A 49 12.88 -16.40 2.55
CA LYS A 49 12.61 -17.36 3.62
C LYS A 49 12.70 -18.82 3.17
N SER A 50 12.40 -19.08 1.90
CA SER A 50 12.35 -20.45 1.36
C SER A 50 13.73 -21.09 1.13
N LYS A 51 14.83 -20.32 1.08
CA LYS A 51 16.15 -20.84 0.65
C LYS A 51 17.28 -20.74 1.67
N PHE A 52 17.09 -20.02 2.78
CA PHE A 52 18.16 -19.72 3.73
C PHE A 52 17.64 -19.84 5.16
N ASP A 53 18.40 -20.53 6.01
CA ASP A 53 18.05 -20.81 7.41
C ASP A 53 18.46 -19.64 8.32
N THR A 54 19.52 -18.93 7.96
CA THR A 54 20.11 -17.84 8.75
C THR A 54 19.91 -16.46 8.10
N ASP A 55 19.53 -15.44 8.88
CA ASP A 55 19.35 -14.07 8.37
C ASP A 55 20.64 -13.46 7.80
N LYS A 56 21.81 -13.92 8.26
CA LYS A 56 23.12 -13.51 7.72
C LYS A 56 23.31 -13.97 6.27
N GLU A 57 22.98 -15.23 5.98
CA GLU A 57 23.09 -15.81 4.63
C GLU A 57 22.09 -15.18 3.65
N ARG A 58 20.91 -14.78 4.15
CA ARG A 58 19.93 -14.02 3.36
C ARG A 58 20.49 -12.68 2.90
N GLY A 59 21.11 -11.93 3.81
CA GLY A 59 21.71 -10.63 3.51
C GLY A 59 22.83 -10.73 2.50
N ASP A 60 23.76 -11.67 2.71
CA ASP A 60 24.91 -11.88 1.83
C ASP A 60 24.48 -12.28 0.40
N TYR A 61 23.46 -13.13 0.25
CA TYR A 61 22.91 -13.52 -1.05
C TYR A 61 22.26 -12.35 -1.81
N VAL A 62 21.50 -11.49 -1.12
CA VAL A 62 20.89 -10.30 -1.73
C VAL A 62 21.96 -9.31 -2.21
N ILE A 63 22.98 -9.07 -1.38
CA ILE A 63 24.10 -8.19 -1.72
C ILE A 63 24.85 -8.74 -2.94
N GLU A 64 25.12 -10.05 -2.98
CA GLU A 64 25.78 -10.67 -4.12
C GLU A 64 24.97 -10.49 -5.42
N GLN A 65 23.64 -10.70 -5.40
CA GLN A 65 22.78 -10.53 -6.57
C GLN A 65 22.70 -9.07 -7.05
N LEU A 66 22.61 -8.10 -6.12
CA LEU A 66 22.59 -6.67 -6.46
C LEU A 66 23.93 -6.15 -6.99
N THR A 67 25.04 -6.79 -6.59
CA THR A 67 26.40 -6.41 -7.02
C THR A 67 26.84 -7.18 -8.28
N LYS A 68 26.21 -8.31 -8.59
CA LYS A 68 26.46 -9.12 -9.80
C LYS A 68 25.79 -8.58 -11.06
N GLU A 69 25.00 -7.50 -10.98
CA GLU A 69 24.49 -6.85 -12.19
C GLU A 69 25.65 -6.47 -13.12
N LYS A 70 25.55 -6.97 -14.36
CA LYS A 70 26.45 -6.70 -15.47
C LYS A 70 25.67 -6.00 -16.55
#